data_AF-A0A2P8GLU5-F1
#
_entry.id   AF-A0A2P8GLU5-F1
#
_cell.length_a   1.000
_cell.length_b   1.000
_cell.length_c   1.000
_cell.angle_alpha   90.00
_cell.angle_beta   90.00
_cell.angle_gamma   90.00
#
_symmetry.space_group_name_H-M   'P 1'
#
loop_
_entity.id
_entity.type
_entity.pdbx_description
1 polymer ?
#
loop_
_entity_poly.entity_id
_entity_poly.type
_entity_poly.pdbx_seq_one_letter_code
_entity_poly.pdbx_strand_id
1 'polypeptide(L)'
;MSLLKPMSIFLFLIVCMTASAQTQQNTTDTSYTQKDTAYWVYNFRQFRDAVYQGNKAKARVFVDLPISEESNHIWILAYGGESVGGKAKPFTEADFYKYFNKIFDKAFIKCLLKIKTEELYKTGDCTTIGFVDSLASKSYGMSARWDKESNTLTLNLGSRTIFKEGEEEWVGEFAVIYIFEITKKGHIRFKSVGLAG
;
A
#
# COMPACT_ATOMS: atom_id res chain seq x y z
N MET A 1 -63.13 7.44 -66.81
CA MET A 1 -61.68 7.52 -67.10
C MET A 1 -61.01 8.06 -65.86
N SER A 2 -60.09 7.25 -65.32
CA SER A 2 -59.58 7.31 -63.95
C SER A 2 -58.53 8.41 -63.76
N LEU A 3 -58.66 9.17 -62.67
CA LEU A 3 -57.71 10.15 -62.14
C LEU A 3 -56.59 9.43 -61.37
N LEU A 4 -55.35 9.54 -61.84
CA LEU A 4 -54.17 9.17 -61.06
C LEU A 4 -54.01 10.12 -59.86
N LYS A 5 -53.91 9.55 -58.66
CA LYS A 5 -53.46 10.22 -57.43
C LYS A 5 -52.11 9.65 -56.97
N PRO A 6 -51.29 10.46 -56.28
CA PRO A 6 -49.90 10.15 -55.97
C PRO A 6 -49.73 9.14 -54.82
N MET A 7 -48.66 8.36 -54.94
CA MET A 7 -48.21 7.35 -53.98
C MET A 7 -47.43 8.02 -52.84
N SER A 8 -48.08 8.20 -51.69
CA SER A 8 -47.42 8.63 -50.45
C SER A 8 -46.74 7.45 -49.78
N ILE A 9 -45.41 7.47 -49.76
CA ILE A 9 -44.58 6.56 -48.97
C ILE A 9 -44.61 7.04 -47.50
N PHE A 10 -45.23 6.25 -46.63
CA PHE A 10 -45.19 6.42 -45.19
C PHE A 10 -43.82 5.93 -44.66
N LEU A 11 -42.93 6.86 -44.30
CA LEU A 11 -41.71 6.55 -43.55
C LEU A 11 -42.07 6.49 -42.05
N PHE A 12 -42.05 5.29 -41.47
CA PHE A 12 -42.14 5.11 -40.02
C PHE A 12 -40.84 5.62 -39.37
N LEU A 13 -40.88 6.84 -38.82
CA LEU A 13 -39.90 7.31 -37.85
C LEU A 13 -40.18 6.62 -36.51
N ILE A 14 -39.45 5.54 -36.24
CA ILE A 14 -39.40 4.92 -34.90
C ILE A 14 -38.59 5.87 -34.01
N VAL A 15 -39.30 6.55 -33.12
CA VAL A 15 -38.72 7.31 -32.00
C VAL A 15 -38.17 6.29 -31.00
N CYS A 16 -36.88 5.97 -31.07
CA CYS A 16 -36.19 5.33 -29.95
C CYS A 16 -36.00 6.36 -28.83
N MET A 17 -37.02 6.51 -27.97
CA MET A 17 -36.79 7.07 -26.64
C MET A 17 -36.00 6.03 -25.85
N THR A 18 -34.68 6.16 -25.83
CA THR A 18 -33.89 5.51 -24.78
C THR A 18 -34.24 6.21 -23.48
N ALA A 19 -35.21 5.66 -22.75
CA ALA A 19 -35.38 5.95 -21.35
C ALA A 19 -34.12 5.46 -20.63
N SER A 20 -33.13 6.34 -20.47
CA SER A 20 -32.11 6.14 -19.45
C SER A 20 -32.82 6.21 -18.11
N ALA A 21 -33.13 5.05 -17.55
CA ALA A 21 -33.35 4.91 -16.13
C ALA A 21 -32.06 5.36 -15.43
N GLN A 22 -32.00 6.65 -15.07
CA GLN A 22 -31.03 7.13 -14.11
C GLN A 22 -31.41 6.50 -12.78
N THR A 23 -30.81 5.35 -12.49
CA THR A 23 -30.77 4.81 -11.14
C THR A 23 -30.03 5.86 -10.31
N GLN A 24 -30.79 6.66 -9.57
CA GLN A 24 -30.23 7.47 -8.50
C GLN A 24 -29.55 6.47 -7.56
N GLN A 25 -28.22 6.44 -7.57
CA GLN A 25 -27.47 5.89 -6.46
C GLN A 25 -27.74 6.81 -5.28
N ASN A 26 -28.80 6.49 -4.53
CA ASN A 26 -28.86 6.83 -3.12
C ASN A 26 -27.66 6.13 -2.47
N THR A 27 -26.49 6.79 -2.51
CA THR A 27 -25.50 6.62 -1.47
C THR A 27 -26.18 7.13 -0.21
N THR A 28 -26.82 6.20 0.51
CA THR A 28 -27.04 6.36 1.93
C THR A 28 -25.68 6.71 2.51
N ASP A 29 -25.47 7.98 2.83
CA ASP A 29 -24.42 8.42 3.73
C ASP A 29 -24.74 7.75 5.07
N THR A 30 -24.27 6.51 5.20
CA THR A 30 -24.15 5.87 6.47
C THR A 30 -23.12 6.71 7.21
N SER A 31 -23.60 7.70 7.97
CA SER A 31 -22.84 8.34 9.03
C SER A 31 -22.47 7.24 10.02
N TYR A 32 -21.36 6.56 9.74
CA TYR A 32 -20.73 5.65 10.67
C TYR A 32 -20.19 6.49 11.81
N THR A 33 -20.96 6.58 12.88
CA THR A 33 -20.42 6.94 14.19
C THR A 33 -19.56 5.76 14.67
N GLN A 34 -18.39 5.59 14.05
CA GLN A 34 -17.44 4.54 14.38
C GLN A 34 -16.65 4.99 15.61
N LYS A 35 -16.62 4.14 16.64
CA LYS A 35 -15.77 4.30 17.82
C LYS A 35 -14.30 4.41 17.34
N ASP A 36 -13.78 5.62 17.40
CA ASP A 36 -12.76 6.19 16.48
C ASP A 36 -11.34 5.59 16.54
N THR A 37 -11.04 4.67 17.47
CA THR A 37 -9.70 4.09 17.61
C THR A 37 -9.47 2.83 16.77
N ALA A 38 -10.51 2.15 16.27
CA ALA A 38 -10.35 0.97 15.42
C ALA A 38 -10.26 1.31 13.91
N TYR A 39 -10.54 2.57 13.53
CA TYR A 39 -10.56 2.95 12.11
C TYR A 39 -9.19 2.84 11.45
N TRP A 40 -8.10 3.05 12.18
CA TRP A 40 -6.75 2.85 11.66
C TRP A 40 -6.46 1.42 11.26
N VAL A 41 -7.04 0.43 11.96
CA VAL A 41 -6.89 -0.99 11.60
C VAL A 41 -7.54 -1.25 10.24
N TYR A 42 -8.73 -0.69 10.02
CA TYR A 42 -9.41 -0.76 8.73
C TYR A 42 -8.57 -0.07 7.64
N ASN A 43 -8.08 1.15 7.91
CA ASN A 43 -7.27 1.93 6.98
C ASN A 43 -5.96 1.19 6.62
N PHE A 44 -5.31 0.56 7.60
CA PHE A 44 -4.14 -0.29 7.40
C PHE A 44 -4.43 -1.52 6.52
N ARG A 45 -5.58 -2.18 6.72
CA ARG A 45 -6.00 -3.29 5.85
C ARG A 45 -6.20 -2.82 4.39
N GLN A 46 -6.76 -1.63 4.19
CA GLN A 46 -6.91 -1.06 2.84
C GLN A 46 -5.56 -0.78 2.17
N PHE A 47 -4.59 -0.22 2.91
CA PHE A 47 -3.22 -0.06 2.43
C PHE A 47 -2.58 -1.40 2.06
N ARG A 48 -2.67 -2.39 2.96
CA ARG A 48 -2.16 -3.74 2.72
C ARG A 48 -2.71 -4.34 1.44
N ASP A 49 -4.03 -4.25 1.26
CA ASP A 49 -4.69 -4.83 0.09
C ASP A 49 -4.28 -4.10 -1.20
N ALA A 50 -4.15 -2.76 -1.15
CA ALA A 50 -3.67 -1.98 -2.28
C ALA A 50 -2.22 -2.33 -2.67
N VAL A 51 -1.34 -2.49 -1.69
CA VAL A 51 0.06 -2.89 -1.91
C VAL A 51 0.16 -4.31 -2.46
N TYR A 52 -0.57 -5.26 -1.87
CA TYR A 52 -0.61 -6.63 -2.34
C TYR A 52 -1.11 -6.75 -3.79
N GLN A 53 -2.15 -5.99 -4.14
CA GLN A 53 -2.70 -5.96 -5.51
C GLN A 53 -1.83 -5.19 -6.51
N GLY A 54 -0.73 -4.56 -6.06
CA GLY A 54 0.08 -3.68 -6.90
C GLY A 54 -0.68 -2.43 -7.37
N ASN A 55 -1.78 -2.07 -6.71
CA ASN A 55 -2.60 -0.91 -7.08
C ASN A 55 -1.95 0.37 -6.55
N LYS A 56 -1.01 0.90 -7.33
CA LYS A 56 -0.23 2.09 -6.99
C LYS A 56 -1.10 3.31 -6.67
N ALA A 57 -2.17 3.53 -7.45
CA ALA A 57 -3.08 4.66 -7.23
C ALA A 57 -3.80 4.57 -5.87
N LYS A 58 -4.27 3.37 -5.49
CA LYS A 58 -4.86 3.15 -4.16
C LYS A 58 -3.82 3.22 -3.05
N ALA A 59 -2.62 2.67 -3.25
CA ALA A 59 -1.57 2.73 -2.23
C ALA A 59 -1.06 4.17 -1.99
N ARG A 60 -1.03 4.99 -3.05
CA ARG A 60 -0.59 6.39 -3.01
C ARG A 60 -1.36 7.24 -2.00
N VAL A 61 -2.65 6.97 -1.77
CA VAL A 61 -3.49 7.76 -0.86
C VAL A 61 -3.05 7.65 0.61
N PHE A 62 -2.26 6.62 0.93
CA PHE A 62 -1.70 6.39 2.27
C PHE A 62 -0.30 6.96 2.43
N VAL A 63 0.25 7.66 1.43
CA VAL A 63 1.61 8.22 1.47
C VAL A 63 1.54 9.74 1.49
N ASP A 64 2.26 10.36 2.42
CA ASP A 64 2.36 11.82 2.48
C ASP A 64 3.55 12.27 1.63
N LEU A 65 3.30 12.72 0.40
CA LEU A 65 4.34 13.12 -0.54
C LEU A 65 4.40 14.65 -0.70
N PRO A 66 5.60 15.23 -0.91
CA PRO A 66 6.88 14.53 -1.04
C PRO A 66 7.48 14.16 0.33
N ILE A 67 8.09 12.97 0.44
CA ILE A 67 8.83 12.60 1.66
C ILE A 67 10.19 13.28 1.61
N SER A 68 10.40 14.21 2.55
CA SER A 68 11.57 15.10 2.58
C SER A 68 12.34 15.06 3.89
N GLU A 69 11.98 14.15 4.81
CA GLU A 69 12.66 14.02 6.10
C GLU A 69 14.14 13.65 5.89
N GLU A 70 15.04 14.39 6.55
CA GLU A 70 16.49 14.21 6.39
C GLU A 70 16.97 12.81 6.77
N SER A 71 16.30 12.15 7.70
CA SER A 71 16.61 10.78 8.16
C SER A 71 15.93 9.67 7.36
N ASN A 72 15.22 10.00 6.28
CA ASN A 72 14.50 9.01 5.48
C ASN A 72 15.42 8.27 4.50
N HIS A 73 15.39 6.94 4.58
CA HIS A 73 16.21 6.05 3.75
C HIS A 73 15.48 5.48 2.52
N ILE A 74 14.33 6.05 2.13
CA ILE A 74 13.51 5.52 1.01
C ILE A 74 14.29 5.38 -0.31
N TRP A 75 15.27 6.27 -0.55
CA TRP A 75 16.10 6.24 -1.76
C TRP A 75 17.01 5.02 -1.82
N ILE A 76 17.47 4.51 -0.68
CA ILE A 76 18.24 3.27 -0.61
C ILE A 76 17.37 2.11 -1.10
N LEU A 77 16.09 2.05 -0.72
CA LEU A 77 15.17 1.05 -1.27
C LEU A 77 14.93 1.26 -2.77
N ALA A 78 14.67 2.49 -3.19
CA ALA A 78 14.40 2.84 -4.59
C ALA A 78 15.54 2.41 -5.53
N TYR A 79 16.80 2.55 -5.07
CA TYR A 79 18.00 2.17 -5.82
C TYR A 79 18.51 0.75 -5.52
N GLY A 80 17.81 -0.02 -4.68
CA GLY A 80 18.15 -1.42 -4.43
C GLY A 80 19.38 -1.64 -3.56
N GLY A 81 19.63 -0.76 -2.58
CA GLY A 81 20.74 -0.86 -1.64
C GLY A 81 21.99 -0.07 -2.02
N GLU A 82 21.97 0.62 -3.16
CA GLU A 82 23.09 1.45 -3.60
C GLU A 82 23.18 2.79 -2.85
N SER A 83 24.41 3.29 -2.73
CA SER A 83 24.72 4.60 -2.14
C SER A 83 23.93 5.71 -2.84
N VAL A 84 23.25 6.54 -2.05
CA VAL A 84 22.56 7.73 -2.53
C VAL A 84 23.60 8.86 -2.66
N GLY A 85 24.34 8.89 -3.76
CA GLY A 85 25.28 9.98 -4.03
C GLY A 85 24.54 11.30 -4.27
N GLY A 86 24.71 12.29 -3.40
CA GLY A 86 24.23 13.67 -3.61
C GLY A 86 23.36 14.25 -2.50
N LYS A 87 22.97 15.53 -2.65
CA LYS A 87 22.13 16.27 -1.69
C LYS A 87 20.78 15.57 -1.49
N ALA A 88 20.21 15.71 -0.29
CA ALA A 88 18.88 15.21 0.04
C ALA A 88 17.85 15.69 -1.01
N LYS A 89 17.30 14.74 -1.77
CA LYS A 89 16.25 14.98 -2.76
C LYS A 89 14.91 14.53 -2.16
N PRO A 90 13.85 15.37 -2.18
CA PRO A 90 12.51 14.93 -1.82
C PRO A 90 12.05 13.74 -2.69
N PHE A 91 11.43 12.75 -2.06
CA PHE A 91 10.82 11.62 -2.75
C PHE A 91 9.42 12.01 -3.24
N THR A 92 9.25 12.18 -4.55
CA THR A 92 8.03 12.76 -5.16
C THR A 92 6.98 11.70 -5.51
N GLU A 93 5.83 12.15 -5.99
CA GLU A 93 4.79 11.26 -6.54
C GLU A 93 5.26 10.47 -7.75
N ALA A 94 5.99 11.09 -8.68
CA ALA A 94 6.55 10.38 -9.82
C ALA A 94 7.52 9.27 -9.36
N ASP A 95 8.32 9.55 -8.32
CA ASP A 95 9.24 8.57 -7.75
C ASP A 95 8.47 7.42 -7.07
N PHE A 96 7.38 7.71 -6.36
CA PHE A 96 6.50 6.68 -5.78
C PHE A 96 6.01 5.69 -6.83
N TYR A 97 5.47 6.18 -7.95
CA TYR A 97 4.99 5.29 -9.01
C TYR A 97 6.12 4.50 -9.69
N LYS A 98 7.28 5.12 -9.86
CA LYS A 98 8.46 4.51 -10.48
C LYS A 98 9.03 3.39 -9.61
N TYR A 99 9.20 3.63 -8.32
CA TYR A 99 9.91 2.75 -7.38
C TYR A 99 8.99 1.92 -6.49
N PHE A 100 7.68 1.92 -6.72
CA PHE A 100 6.69 1.21 -5.92
C PHE A 100 7.08 -0.23 -5.54
N ASN A 101 7.49 -1.04 -6.52
CA ASN A 101 7.86 -2.46 -6.30
C ASN A 101 9.23 -2.63 -5.62
N LYS A 102 10.04 -1.58 -5.56
CA LYS A 102 11.31 -1.56 -4.83
C LYS A 102 11.10 -1.19 -3.36
N ILE A 103 10.17 -0.28 -3.10
CA ILE A 103 9.78 0.14 -1.75
C ILE A 103 8.98 -0.96 -1.06
N PHE A 104 8.00 -1.53 -1.76
CA PHE A 104 7.16 -2.64 -1.28
C PHE A 104 7.48 -3.90 -2.06
N ASP A 105 8.63 -4.49 -1.75
CA ASP A 105 9.11 -5.66 -2.45
C ASP A 105 8.30 -6.94 -2.10
N LYS A 106 8.66 -8.05 -2.74
CA LYS A 106 7.98 -9.33 -2.52
C LYS A 106 8.10 -9.82 -1.07
N ALA A 107 9.22 -9.54 -0.39
CA ALA A 107 9.42 -9.99 0.97
C ALA A 107 8.55 -9.19 1.94
N PHE A 108 8.51 -7.88 1.77
CA PHE A 108 7.58 -6.98 2.46
C PHE A 108 6.15 -7.45 2.30
N ILE A 109 5.67 -7.66 1.06
CA ILE A 109 4.29 -8.08 0.79
C ILE A 109 3.97 -9.42 1.48
N LYS A 110 4.86 -10.41 1.37
CA LYS A 110 4.66 -11.74 2.00
C LYS A 110 4.52 -11.63 3.52
N CYS A 111 5.33 -10.80 4.16
CA CYS A 111 5.23 -10.55 5.59
C CYS A 111 4.00 -9.72 5.96
N LEU A 112 3.71 -8.64 5.22
CA LEU A 112 2.58 -7.75 5.44
C LEU A 112 1.24 -8.50 5.46
N LEU A 113 1.07 -9.48 4.56
CA LEU A 113 -0.12 -10.34 4.50
C LEU A 113 -0.30 -11.23 5.72
N LYS A 114 0.77 -11.54 6.45
CA LYS A 114 0.76 -12.39 7.65
C LYS A 114 0.49 -11.61 8.94
N ILE A 115 0.43 -10.28 8.90
CA ILE A 115 0.15 -9.47 10.09
C ILE A 115 -1.27 -9.76 10.60
N LYS A 116 -1.36 -10.22 11.84
CA LYS A 116 -2.62 -10.44 12.54
C LYS A 116 -3.09 -9.12 13.15
N THR A 117 -3.78 -8.32 12.35
CA THR A 117 -4.23 -6.97 12.76
C THR A 117 -5.09 -6.92 14.03
N GLU A 118 -5.84 -7.99 14.33
CA GLU A 118 -6.59 -8.09 15.59
C GLU A 118 -5.67 -8.22 16.82
N GLU A 119 -4.60 -9.01 16.69
CA GLU A 119 -3.58 -9.17 17.72
C GLU A 119 -2.87 -7.83 17.94
N LEU A 120 -2.35 -7.25 16.85
CA LEU A 120 -1.68 -5.95 16.85
C LEU A 120 -2.52 -4.85 17.51
N TYR A 121 -3.82 -4.80 17.24
CA TYR A 121 -4.72 -3.83 17.85
C TYR A 121 -4.87 -4.02 19.38
N LYS A 122 -4.98 -5.28 19.83
CA LYS A 122 -5.17 -5.62 21.25
C LYS A 122 -3.91 -5.42 22.06
N THR A 123 -2.80 -5.97 21.60
CA THR A 123 -1.54 -6.05 22.36
C THR A 123 -0.64 -4.86 22.08
N GLY A 124 -0.76 -4.22 20.92
CA GLY A 124 0.19 -3.24 20.42
C GLY A 124 1.31 -3.87 19.57
N ASP A 125 1.42 -5.19 19.51
CA ASP A 125 2.54 -5.87 18.82
C ASP A 125 2.09 -7.17 18.13
N CYS A 126 2.73 -7.49 17.01
CA CYS A 126 2.56 -8.78 16.33
C CYS A 126 3.85 -9.13 15.58
N THR A 127 4.24 -10.41 15.59
CA THR A 127 5.36 -10.91 14.77
C THR A 127 4.87 -11.95 13.78
N THR A 128 5.25 -11.78 12.51
CA THR A 128 4.88 -12.71 11.44
C THR A 128 5.77 -13.96 11.50
N ILE A 129 5.19 -15.13 11.20
CA ILE A 129 5.99 -16.33 10.94
C ILE A 129 6.90 -16.06 9.74
N GLY A 130 8.22 -16.17 9.96
CA GLY A 130 9.22 -15.93 8.93
C GLY A 130 9.13 -16.91 7.76
N PHE A 131 9.88 -16.63 6.71
CA PHE A 131 10.04 -17.55 5.57
C PHE A 131 11.46 -17.48 5.03
N VAL A 132 11.88 -18.56 4.36
CA VAL A 132 13.19 -18.65 3.72
C VAL A 132 13.02 -18.45 2.21
N ASP A 133 13.83 -17.58 1.65
CA ASP A 133 14.14 -17.53 0.22
C ASP A 133 15.34 -18.43 -0.04
N SER A 134 15.05 -19.69 -0.38
CA SER A 134 16.06 -20.73 -0.55
C SER A 134 17.04 -20.45 -1.69
N LEU A 135 16.64 -19.63 -2.67
CA LEU A 135 17.50 -19.24 -3.78
C LEU A 135 18.57 -18.22 -3.37
N ALA A 136 18.35 -17.50 -2.26
CA ALA A 136 19.19 -16.41 -1.80
C ALA A 136 19.86 -16.68 -0.44
N SER A 137 19.74 -17.90 0.12
CA SER A 137 20.19 -18.24 1.48
C SER A 137 19.75 -17.21 2.53
N LYS A 138 18.57 -16.62 2.32
CA LYS A 138 18.09 -15.47 3.06
C LYS A 138 16.73 -15.75 3.66
N SER A 139 16.54 -15.45 4.94
CA SER A 139 15.24 -15.53 5.61
C SER A 139 14.72 -14.13 5.92
N TYR A 140 13.40 -14.04 6.04
CA TYR A 140 12.68 -12.80 6.31
C TYR A 140 11.64 -13.01 7.40
N GLY A 141 11.44 -11.99 8.21
CA GLY A 141 10.36 -11.90 9.20
C GLY A 141 10.00 -10.44 9.44
N MET A 142 8.80 -10.18 9.93
CA MET A 142 8.36 -8.82 10.24
C MET A 142 7.76 -8.74 11.63
N SER A 143 8.19 -7.75 12.41
CA SER A 143 7.48 -7.30 13.60
C SER A 143 6.70 -6.02 13.28
N ALA A 144 5.45 -5.97 13.73
CA ALA A 144 4.59 -4.80 13.65
C ALA A 144 4.33 -4.31 15.07
N ARG A 145 4.52 -3.01 15.31
CA ARG A 145 4.28 -2.37 16.61
C ARG A 145 3.43 -1.12 16.42
N TRP A 146 2.36 -1.00 17.19
CA TRP A 146 1.57 0.21 17.33
C TRP A 146 1.86 0.84 18.69
N ASP A 147 2.59 1.95 18.66
CA ASP A 147 2.83 2.78 19.83
C ASP A 147 1.64 3.72 20.03
N LYS A 148 0.90 3.53 21.12
CA LYS A 148 -0.35 4.28 21.41
C LYS A 148 -0.09 5.72 21.84
N GLU A 149 1.07 6.01 22.42
CA GLU A 149 1.41 7.35 22.92
C GLU A 149 1.74 8.29 21.77
N SER A 150 2.59 7.82 20.84
CA SER A 150 2.97 8.54 19.63
C SER A 150 2.00 8.32 18.46
N ASN A 151 1.04 7.41 18.61
CA ASN A 151 0.14 6.92 17.58
C ASN A 151 0.87 6.52 16.29
N THR A 152 1.99 5.83 16.44
CA THR A 152 2.86 5.41 15.34
C THR A 152 2.76 3.91 15.13
N LEU A 153 2.54 3.51 13.87
CA LEU A 153 2.62 2.11 13.44
C LEU A 153 3.97 1.90 12.74
N THR A 154 4.77 0.99 13.28
CA THR A 154 6.08 0.61 12.75
C THR A 154 6.01 -0.82 12.24
N LEU A 155 6.45 -1.04 11.00
CA LEU A 155 6.66 -2.38 10.44
C LEU A 155 8.17 -2.58 10.23
N ASN A 156 8.78 -3.45 11.02
CA ASN A 156 10.20 -3.77 10.92
C ASN A 156 10.35 -5.11 10.16
N LEU A 157 10.72 -5.04 8.89
CA LEU A 157 11.06 -6.18 8.04
C LEU A 157 12.53 -6.55 8.26
N GLY A 158 12.77 -7.55 9.11
CA GLY A 158 14.08 -8.14 9.31
C GLY A 158 14.42 -9.18 8.25
N SER A 159 15.70 -9.27 7.94
CA SER A 159 16.27 -10.28 7.07
C SER A 159 17.58 -10.81 7.61
N ARG A 160 17.82 -12.10 7.41
CA ARG A 160 19.03 -12.80 7.84
C ARG A 160 19.60 -13.56 6.65
N THR A 161 20.86 -13.32 6.32
CA THR A 161 21.57 -13.97 5.21
C THR A 161 22.68 -14.83 5.76
N ILE A 162 22.75 -16.08 5.31
CA ILE A 162 23.82 -17.01 5.69
C ILE A 162 24.84 -17.05 4.55
N PHE A 163 26.07 -16.66 4.83
CA PHE A 163 27.21 -16.73 3.91
C PHE A 163 28.09 -17.91 4.30
N LYS A 164 28.47 -18.74 3.32
CA LYS A 164 29.35 -19.88 3.54
C LYS A 164 30.60 -19.73 2.69
N GLU A 165 31.75 -19.76 3.34
CA GLU A 165 33.06 -19.74 2.69
C GLU A 165 33.91 -20.88 3.28
N GLY A 166 34.02 -21.98 2.54
CA GLY A 166 34.63 -23.21 3.07
C GLY A 166 33.82 -23.80 4.24
N GLU A 167 34.47 -24.01 5.38
CA GLU A 167 33.83 -24.48 6.62
C GLU A 167 33.28 -23.32 7.48
N GLU A 168 33.56 -22.06 7.11
CA GLU A 168 33.13 -20.89 7.87
C GLU A 168 31.73 -20.43 7.44
N GLU A 169 30.91 -20.10 8.44
CA GLU A 169 29.56 -19.56 8.26
C GLU A 169 29.46 -18.17 8.90
N TRP A 170 29.11 -17.16 8.10
CA TRP A 170 28.88 -15.79 8.56
C TRP A 170 27.40 -15.44 8.41
N VAL A 171 26.89 -14.62 9.32
CA VAL A 171 25.49 -14.20 9.34
C VAL A 171 25.41 -12.70 9.20
N GLY A 172 24.77 -12.23 8.12
CA GLY A 172 24.40 -10.84 7.97
C GLY A 172 22.94 -10.61 8.37
N GLU A 173 22.68 -9.61 9.20
CA GLU A 173 21.34 -9.18 9.56
C GLU A 173 21.07 -7.78 9.04
N PHE A 174 19.85 -7.53 8.58
CA PHE A 174 19.45 -6.23 8.06
C PHE A 174 17.95 -6.06 8.20
N ALA A 175 17.51 -4.86 8.55
CA ALA A 175 16.14 -4.49 8.79
C ALA A 175 15.74 -3.24 7.99
N VAL A 176 14.57 -3.32 7.36
CA VAL A 176 13.88 -2.16 6.75
C VAL A 176 12.70 -1.81 7.63
N ILE A 177 12.66 -0.57 8.12
CA ILE A 177 11.68 -0.09 9.09
C ILE A 177 10.73 0.89 8.41
N TYR A 178 9.49 0.48 8.18
CA TYR A 178 8.45 1.33 7.59
C TYR A 178 7.66 2.02 8.70
N ILE A 179 7.66 3.35 8.69
CA ILE A 179 7.04 4.16 9.75
C ILE A 179 5.78 4.82 9.21
N PHE A 180 4.69 4.62 9.94
CA PHE A 180 3.38 5.21 9.65
C PHE A 180 2.93 6.05 10.83
N GLU A 181 2.50 7.27 10.56
CA GLU A 181 1.72 8.07 11.50
C GLU A 181 0.25 7.64 11.41
N ILE A 182 -0.42 7.50 12.55
CA ILE A 182 -1.88 7.39 12.61
C ILE A 182 -2.41 8.75 13.07
N THR A 183 -3.20 9.38 12.20
CA THR A 183 -3.84 10.66 12.52
C THR A 183 -4.89 10.50 13.62
N LYS A 184 -5.30 11.60 14.26
CA LYS A 184 -6.40 11.60 15.26
C LYS A 184 -7.73 11.05 14.72
N LYS A 185 -7.92 11.08 13.40
CA LYS A 185 -9.10 10.52 12.69
C LYS A 185 -8.91 9.07 12.26
N GLY A 186 -7.84 8.40 12.70
CA GLY A 186 -7.54 7.01 12.38
C GLY A 186 -7.05 6.77 10.95
N HIS A 187 -6.68 7.78 10.15
CA HIS A 187 -6.01 7.52 8.88
C HIS A 187 -4.54 7.21 9.11
N ILE A 188 -4.01 6.15 8.47
CA ILE A 188 -2.59 5.87 8.43
C ILE A 188 -1.92 6.70 7.33
N ARG A 189 -0.69 7.13 7.58
CA ARG A 189 0.16 7.84 6.61
C ARG A 189 1.56 7.28 6.68
N PHE A 190 2.03 6.69 5.59
CA PHE A 190 3.43 6.31 5.43
C PHE A 190 4.28 7.57 5.41
N LYS A 191 5.19 7.67 6.39
CA LYS A 191 6.03 8.85 6.63
C LYS A 191 7.44 8.66 6.13
N SER A 192 8.08 7.55 6.49
CA SER A 192 9.51 7.37 6.24
C SER A 192 9.94 5.91 6.32
N VAL A 193 11.18 5.69 5.86
CA VAL A 193 11.91 4.43 5.98
C VAL A 193 13.14 4.63 6.87
N GLY A 194 13.28 3.80 7.89
CA GLY A 194 14.51 3.60 8.64
C GLY A 194 15.23 2.32 8.17
N LEU A 195 16.53 2.24 8.44
CA LEU A 195 17.33 1.04 8.23
C LEU A 195 18.10 0.70 9.51
N ALA A 196 18.34 -0.60 9.74
CA ALA A 196 19.23 -1.11 10.78
C ALA A 196 19.92 -2.38 10.27
N GLY A 197 21.11 -2.69 10.77
CA GLY A 197 21.90 -3.86 10.35
C GLY A 197 23.30 -3.81 10.92
#